data_AF-A0A7C9A161-F1
#
_entry.id   AF-A0A7C9A161-F1
#
_cell.length_a   1.000
_cell.length_b   1.000
_cell.length_c   1.000
_cell.angle_alpha   90.00
_cell.angle_beta   90.00
_cell.angle_gamma   90.00
#
_symmetry.space_group_name_H-M   'P 1'
#
loop_
_entity.id
_entity.type
_entity.pdbx_description
1 polymer ?
#
loop_
_entity_poly.entity_id
_entity_poly.type
_entity_poly.pdbx_seq_one_letter_code
_entity_poly.pdbx_strand_id
1 'polypeptide(L)'
;LKNFTFGCAHSALGEPIGVAGFGFGPLSLPAQLARFSPDLGTQFSYCLISHSFHATKLRHPSPLILGKYKEKVSSGISHSGFVYTPMLDNPKHPYFYSVGLDSIWVGTRRIPTPENLKRVDGRGNGGVVVDSGTTYTMLPSELYNSVVAELDRLLSRVLNRASEIESSTGLSPCYYMEEVSQVASLDRAVPSLVLEFRGNSSVVLPRRNYFYEFTDGGDKRTRRRVGCLMMMDGGDETESGPGATLGNYQQQGFEVVYDLEMKRVGFARRKCASLWD
;
A
#
# COMPACT_ATOMS: atom_id res chain seq x y z
N LEU A 1 -2.20 1.86 29.75
CA LEU A 1 -1.46 0.59 29.90
C LEU A 1 -0.44 0.77 31.02
N LYS A 2 -0.59 0.07 32.16
CA LYS A 2 0.44 0.09 33.21
C LYS A 2 1.55 -0.88 32.80
N ASN A 3 2.81 -0.54 33.06
CA ASN A 3 3.99 -1.36 32.71
C ASN A 3 4.11 -1.70 31.22
N PHE A 4 3.83 -0.74 30.34
CA PHE A 4 4.07 -0.89 28.90
C PHE A 4 5.58 -0.97 28.63
N THR A 5 6.00 -2.01 27.92
CA THR A 5 7.40 -2.23 27.53
C THR A 5 7.68 -1.52 26.21
N PHE A 6 8.71 -0.70 26.15
CA PHE A 6 9.15 -0.02 24.93
C PHE A 6 10.68 0.08 24.90
N GLY A 7 11.24 0.27 23.71
CA GLY A 7 12.68 0.52 23.54
C GLY A 7 13.01 2.01 23.58
N CYS A 8 14.17 2.36 24.13
CA CYS A 8 14.71 3.72 24.07
C CYS A 8 15.77 3.79 22.95
N ALA A 9 15.67 4.79 22.08
CA ALA A 9 16.68 5.09 21.07
C ALA A 9 17.40 6.39 21.43
N HIS A 10 18.73 6.42 21.25
CA HIS A 10 19.53 7.64 21.51
C HIS A 10 19.44 8.64 20.36
N SER A 11 19.30 8.14 19.13
CA SER A 11 19.11 8.92 17.91
C SER A 11 18.16 8.17 16.98
N ALA A 12 17.44 8.93 16.15
CA ALA A 12 16.54 8.38 15.13
C ALA A 12 16.68 9.21 13.85
N LEU A 13 16.60 8.54 12.70
CA LEU A 13 16.61 9.17 11.39
C LEU A 13 15.18 9.20 10.87
N GLY A 14 14.65 10.40 10.57
CA GLY A 14 13.31 10.53 9.98
C GLY A 14 12.13 10.26 10.91
N GLU A 15 12.37 9.95 12.19
CA GLU A 15 11.34 9.66 13.19
C GLU A 15 11.45 10.63 14.36
N PRO A 16 10.65 11.72 14.40
CA PRO A 16 10.92 12.85 15.29
C PRO A 16 10.78 12.51 16.78
N ILE A 17 9.95 11.53 17.16
CA ILE A 17 9.73 11.14 18.56
C ILE A 17 9.64 9.61 18.80
N GLY A 18 9.76 8.78 17.75
CA GLY A 18 9.75 7.31 17.83
C GLY A 18 8.67 6.62 16.98
N VAL A 19 8.53 5.30 17.18
CA VAL A 19 7.67 4.40 16.38
C VAL A 19 6.73 3.61 17.28
N ALA A 20 5.46 3.55 16.90
CA ALA A 20 4.52 2.58 17.46
C ALA A 20 4.56 1.29 16.61
N GLY A 21 5.19 0.25 17.12
CA GLY A 21 5.29 -1.04 16.43
C GLY A 21 3.98 -1.83 16.49
N PHE A 22 3.35 -2.06 15.34
CA PHE A 22 2.11 -2.84 15.21
C PHE A 22 2.32 -4.27 14.73
N GLY A 23 3.57 -4.71 14.53
CA GLY A 23 3.89 -6.06 14.06
C GLY A 23 3.36 -7.18 14.96
N PHE A 24 3.46 -8.41 14.48
CA PHE A 24 2.92 -9.60 15.15
C PHE A 24 3.89 -10.18 16.21
N GLY A 25 4.55 -9.31 16.98
CA GLY A 25 5.52 -9.67 18.01
C GLY A 25 4.97 -9.51 19.44
N PRO A 26 5.52 -10.21 20.44
CA PRO A 26 5.00 -10.19 21.82
C PRO A 26 5.15 -8.83 22.54
N LEU A 27 6.03 -7.97 22.03
CA LEU A 27 6.24 -6.60 22.53
C LEU A 27 5.56 -5.54 21.66
N SER A 28 4.78 -5.92 20.64
CA SER A 28 4.06 -4.94 19.82
C SER A 28 2.94 -4.27 20.62
N LEU A 29 2.50 -3.11 20.15
CA LEU A 29 1.40 -2.38 20.79
C LEU A 29 0.11 -3.22 20.84
N PRO A 30 -0.34 -3.88 19.75
CA PRO A 30 -1.50 -4.78 19.80
C PRO A 30 -1.33 -5.92 20.81
N ALA A 31 -0.17 -6.59 20.83
CA ALA A 31 0.07 -7.71 21.74
C ALA A 31 0.07 -7.30 23.21
N GLN A 32 0.69 -6.15 23.53
CA GLN A 32 0.69 -5.63 24.89
C GLN A 32 -0.69 -5.12 25.31
N LEU A 33 -1.47 -4.53 24.39
CA LEU A 33 -2.84 -4.10 24.64
C LEU A 33 -3.78 -5.29 24.87
N ALA A 34 -3.65 -6.35 24.08
CA ALA A 34 -4.44 -7.57 24.20
C ALA A 34 -4.33 -8.24 25.58
N ARG A 35 -3.18 -8.10 26.26
CA ARG A 35 -3.00 -8.61 27.64
C ARG A 35 -3.93 -7.97 28.67
N PHE A 36 -4.35 -6.73 28.43
CA PHE A 36 -5.25 -5.98 29.33
C PHE A 36 -6.67 -5.93 28.80
N SER A 37 -6.82 -5.83 27.49
CA SER A 37 -8.11 -5.74 26.81
C SER A 37 -8.03 -6.53 25.51
N PRO A 38 -8.34 -7.85 25.55
CA PRO A 38 -8.29 -8.72 24.37
C PRO A 38 -9.07 -8.16 23.18
N ASP A 39 -10.25 -7.59 23.44
CA ASP A 39 -11.12 -7.01 22.42
C ASP A 39 -10.50 -5.83 21.65
N LEU A 40 -9.48 -5.16 22.21
CA LEU A 40 -8.80 -4.02 21.60
C LEU A 40 -7.49 -4.39 20.90
N GLY A 41 -6.87 -5.51 21.27
CA GLY A 41 -5.54 -5.90 20.78
C GLY A 41 -5.53 -7.05 19.76
N THR A 42 -6.68 -7.73 19.58
CA THR A 42 -6.84 -8.87 18.64
C THR A 42 -7.25 -8.45 17.24
N GLN A 43 -7.60 -7.19 17.05
CA GLN A 43 -7.88 -6.59 15.75
C GLN A 43 -7.51 -5.11 15.80
N PHE A 44 -7.02 -4.59 14.70
CA PHE A 44 -6.88 -3.15 14.50
C PHE A 44 -6.99 -2.82 13.02
N SER A 45 -7.35 -1.59 12.71
CA SER A 45 -7.33 -1.07 11.35
C SER A 45 -6.78 0.35 11.32
N TYR A 46 -6.31 0.77 10.15
CA TYR A 46 -6.04 2.18 9.88
C TYR A 46 -6.69 2.57 8.56
N CYS A 47 -6.94 3.87 8.38
CA CYS A 47 -7.39 4.40 7.10
C CYS A 47 -6.52 5.58 6.70
N LEU A 48 -5.65 5.38 5.71
CA LEU A 48 -4.70 6.42 5.31
C LEU A 48 -5.40 7.46 4.43
N ILE A 49 -5.41 8.71 4.87
CA ILE A 49 -5.85 9.83 4.04
C ILE A 49 -4.86 9.99 2.88
N SER A 50 -5.37 10.30 1.69
CA SER A 50 -4.53 10.50 0.51
C SER A 50 -3.46 11.55 0.75
N HIS A 51 -2.23 11.23 0.35
CA HIS A 51 -1.09 12.12 0.50
C HIS A 51 -1.32 13.43 -0.26
N SER A 52 -0.95 14.54 0.37
CA SER A 52 -0.95 15.88 -0.23
C SER A 52 0.32 16.60 0.20
N PHE A 53 1.16 16.97 -0.77
CA PHE A 53 2.31 17.85 -0.51
C PHE A 53 1.91 19.27 -0.05
N HIS A 54 0.62 19.59 -0.07
CA HIS A 54 0.10 20.81 0.55
C HIS A 54 -0.30 20.51 2.00
N ALA A 55 0.56 20.87 2.96
CA ALA A 55 0.34 20.67 4.39
C ALA A 55 -0.99 21.31 4.87
N THR A 56 -1.42 22.41 4.25
CA THR A 56 -2.67 23.12 4.58
C THR A 56 -3.94 22.40 4.11
N LYS A 57 -3.83 21.32 3.31
CA LYS A 57 -4.99 20.54 2.84
C LYS A 57 -5.36 19.37 3.76
N LEU A 58 -4.48 18.99 4.69
CA LEU A 58 -4.77 17.92 5.65
C LEU A 58 -5.58 18.51 6.80
N ARG A 59 -6.91 18.40 6.70
CA ARG A 59 -7.83 18.89 7.73
C ARG A 59 -7.95 17.94 8.93
N HIS A 60 -7.67 16.64 8.71
CA HIS A 60 -7.75 15.59 9.72
C HIS A 60 -6.56 14.63 9.60
N PRO A 61 -6.09 14.03 10.71
CA PRO A 61 -5.08 12.96 10.66
C PRO A 61 -5.68 11.65 10.14
N SER A 62 -4.84 10.70 9.71
CA SER A 62 -5.31 9.34 9.39
C SER A 62 -5.76 8.62 10.68
N PRO A 63 -6.97 8.06 10.75
CA PRO A 63 -7.43 7.32 11.92
C PRO A 63 -6.73 5.96 12.06
N LEU A 64 -6.50 5.58 13.31
CA LEU A 64 -6.11 4.25 13.76
C LEU A 64 -7.20 3.76 14.70
N ILE A 65 -7.76 2.59 14.41
CA ILE A 65 -8.88 1.99 15.12
C ILE A 65 -8.35 0.73 15.83
N LEU A 66 -8.52 0.68 17.14
CA LEU A 66 -8.12 -0.46 17.96
C LEU A 66 -9.36 -1.27 18.35
N GLY A 67 -9.26 -2.58 18.16
CA GLY A 67 -10.35 -3.52 18.39
C GLY A 67 -11.33 -3.65 17.24
N LYS A 68 -12.35 -4.49 17.46
CA LYS A 68 -13.42 -4.72 16.49
C LYS A 68 -14.40 -3.54 16.51
N TYR A 69 -14.53 -2.85 15.38
CA TYR A 69 -15.64 -1.92 15.19
C TYR A 69 -16.94 -2.71 15.07
N LYS A 70 -17.76 -2.71 16.13
CA LYS A 70 -19.13 -3.23 16.07
C LYS A 70 -19.97 -2.18 15.36
N GLU A 71 -20.10 -2.29 14.05
CA GLU A 71 -21.09 -1.53 13.29
C GLU A 71 -22.44 -1.65 14.03
N LYS A 72 -23.03 -0.51 14.43
CA LYS A 72 -24.41 -0.50 14.89
C LYS A 72 -25.24 -0.95 13.71
N VAL A 73 -25.62 -2.23 13.69
CA VAL A 73 -26.47 -2.85 12.66
C VAL A 73 -27.81 -2.11 12.66
N SER A 74 -27.87 -1.07 11.86
CA SER A 74 -29.11 -0.48 11.38
C SER A 74 -29.32 -1.10 10.00
N SER A 75 -30.30 -1.99 9.92
CA SER A 75 -30.76 -2.70 8.71
C SER A 75 -29.77 -3.68 8.04
N GLY A 76 -29.79 -4.93 8.51
CA GLY A 76 -29.99 -6.14 7.66
C GLY A 76 -29.02 -6.52 6.54
N ILE A 77 -28.01 -5.72 6.19
CA ILE A 77 -27.01 -6.06 5.17
C ILE A 77 -25.63 -5.68 5.70
N SER A 78 -25.00 -6.59 6.45
CA SER A 78 -23.58 -6.45 6.78
C SER A 78 -22.78 -6.78 5.52
N HIS A 79 -22.51 -5.78 4.70
CA HIS A 79 -21.38 -5.80 3.78
C HIS A 79 -20.45 -4.71 4.26
N SER A 80 -19.60 -5.03 5.23
CA SER A 80 -18.49 -4.18 5.64
C SER A 80 -17.59 -3.77 4.46
N GLY A 81 -17.75 -4.39 3.29
CA GLY A 81 -17.10 -4.01 2.03
C GLY A 81 -15.64 -4.41 1.98
N PHE A 82 -15.18 -5.18 2.97
CA PHE A 82 -13.83 -5.73 3.00
C PHE A 82 -13.71 -6.92 2.05
N VAL A 83 -12.64 -6.91 1.26
CA VAL A 83 -12.08 -8.12 0.66
C VAL A 83 -10.94 -8.62 1.55
N TYR A 84 -10.92 -9.91 1.86
CA TYR A 84 -9.97 -10.51 2.80
C TYR A 84 -9.02 -11.47 2.11
N THR A 85 -7.76 -11.41 2.48
CA THR A 85 -6.72 -12.39 2.11
C THR A 85 -6.15 -13.03 3.39
N PRO A 86 -5.88 -14.35 3.40
CA PRO A 86 -5.22 -14.99 4.51
C PRO A 86 -3.80 -14.42 4.72
N MET A 87 -3.40 -14.32 5.98
CA MET A 87 -2.00 -14.07 6.34
C MET A 87 -1.18 -15.34 6.12
N LEU A 88 0.07 -15.15 5.71
CA LEU A 88 1.06 -16.21 5.59
C LEU A 88 1.90 -16.24 6.87
N ASP A 89 2.01 -17.41 7.49
CA ASP A 89 2.90 -17.61 8.64
C ASP A 89 4.37 -17.60 8.16
N ASN A 90 5.22 -16.75 8.77
CA ASN A 90 6.65 -16.70 8.48
C ASN A 90 7.47 -17.17 9.70
N PRO A 91 8.15 -18.33 9.63
CA PRO A 91 8.85 -18.89 10.79
C PRO A 91 10.10 -18.12 11.21
N LYS A 92 10.72 -17.34 10.32
CA LYS A 92 11.93 -16.55 10.63
C LYS A 92 11.64 -15.10 10.93
N HIS A 93 10.59 -14.55 10.32
CA HIS A 93 10.14 -13.17 10.52
C HIS A 93 8.68 -13.13 10.98
N PRO A 94 8.35 -13.71 12.15
CA PRO A 94 6.97 -13.87 12.61
C PRO A 94 6.28 -12.54 12.93
N TYR A 95 7.01 -11.43 12.95
CA TYR A 95 6.50 -10.09 13.23
C TYR A 95 5.89 -9.39 12.01
N PHE A 96 6.12 -9.90 10.78
CA PHE A 96 5.54 -9.32 9.58
C PHE A 96 4.11 -9.82 9.32
N TYR A 97 3.25 -8.93 8.86
CA TYR A 97 1.97 -9.29 8.26
C TYR A 97 2.16 -9.55 6.77
N SER A 98 2.43 -10.81 6.43
CA SER A 98 2.63 -11.25 5.06
C SER A 98 1.34 -11.78 4.46
N VAL A 99 1.08 -11.48 3.20
CA VAL A 99 -0.05 -12.02 2.41
C VAL A 99 0.48 -12.58 1.09
N GLY A 100 -0.31 -13.42 0.42
CA GLY A 100 0.06 -13.92 -0.90
C GLY A 100 -0.55 -13.07 -2.02
N LEU A 101 0.24 -12.69 -3.01
CA LEU A 101 -0.21 -11.98 -4.22
C LEU A 101 -0.18 -12.96 -5.40
N ASP A 102 -1.32 -13.21 -6.06
CA ASP A 102 -1.46 -14.13 -7.19
C ASP A 102 -1.19 -13.45 -8.55
N SER A 103 -1.61 -12.20 -8.72
CA SER A 103 -1.36 -11.43 -9.94
C SER A 103 -1.55 -9.92 -9.76
N ILE A 104 -1.02 -9.16 -10.71
CA ILE A 104 -1.31 -7.73 -10.91
C ILE A 104 -2.00 -7.59 -12.26
N TRP A 105 -3.15 -6.93 -12.30
CA TRP A 105 -3.80 -6.56 -13.55
C TRP A 105 -3.45 -5.13 -13.91
N VAL A 106 -3.07 -4.91 -15.16
CA VAL A 106 -2.89 -3.58 -15.76
C VAL A 106 -3.83 -3.49 -16.96
N GLY A 107 -4.85 -2.65 -16.84
CA GLY A 107 -5.99 -2.64 -17.76
C GLY A 107 -6.67 -4.00 -17.79
N THR A 108 -6.65 -4.65 -18.95
CA THR A 108 -7.21 -6.00 -19.15
C THR A 108 -6.18 -7.11 -19.11
N ARG A 109 -4.88 -6.80 -18.93
CA ARG A 109 -3.82 -7.80 -18.93
C ARG A 109 -3.52 -8.26 -17.51
N ARG A 110 -3.63 -9.57 -17.28
CA ARG A 110 -3.20 -10.23 -16.04
C ARG A 110 -1.70 -10.54 -16.11
N ILE A 111 -0.94 -10.04 -15.16
CA ILE A 111 0.49 -10.32 -14.98
C ILE A 111 0.61 -11.25 -13.76
N PRO A 112 0.83 -12.57 -13.97
CA PRO A 112 0.98 -13.50 -12.86
C PRO A 112 2.25 -13.18 -12.05
N THR A 113 2.16 -13.30 -10.73
CA THR A 113 3.33 -13.15 -9.87
C THR A 113 4.17 -14.43 -9.82
N PRO A 114 5.48 -14.31 -9.52
CA PRO A 114 6.31 -15.47 -9.23
C PRO A 114 5.82 -16.19 -7.95
N GLU A 115 6.12 -17.47 -7.87
CA GLU A 115 5.63 -18.35 -6.81
C GLU A 115 6.05 -17.92 -5.40
N ASN A 116 7.21 -17.27 -5.27
CA ASN A 116 7.70 -16.72 -4.00
C ASN A 116 6.81 -15.59 -3.46
N LEU A 117 5.97 -14.92 -4.26
CA LEU A 117 5.04 -13.90 -3.74
C LEU A 117 3.72 -14.50 -3.23
N LYS A 118 3.45 -15.77 -3.52
CA LYS A 118 2.19 -16.45 -3.15
C LYS A 118 2.28 -17.18 -1.82
N ARG A 119 3.48 -17.48 -1.35
CA ARG A 119 3.78 -18.25 -0.13
C ARG A 119 5.06 -17.78 0.53
N VAL A 120 5.24 -18.13 1.80
CA VAL A 120 6.52 -18.03 2.51
C VAL A 120 7.13 -19.43 2.62
N ASP A 121 8.44 -19.55 2.38
CA ASP A 121 9.17 -20.81 2.51
C ASP A 121 9.63 -21.08 3.97
N GLY A 122 10.18 -22.27 4.23
CA GLY A 122 10.68 -22.65 5.56
C GLY A 122 11.90 -21.84 6.04
N ARG A 123 12.54 -21.06 5.15
CA ARG A 123 13.63 -20.14 5.47
C ARG A 123 13.13 -18.71 5.72
N GLY A 124 11.82 -18.48 5.63
CA GLY A 124 11.20 -17.18 5.86
C GLY A 124 11.21 -16.27 4.64
N ASN A 125 11.46 -16.80 3.44
CA ASN A 125 11.51 -16.03 2.21
C ASN A 125 10.15 -15.99 1.52
N GLY A 126 9.85 -14.86 0.88
CA GLY A 126 8.66 -14.71 0.05
C GLY A 126 7.49 -14.05 0.77
N GLY A 127 6.30 -14.16 0.16
CA GLY A 127 5.13 -13.38 0.51
C GLY A 127 5.28 -11.90 0.18
N VAL A 128 4.20 -11.16 0.44
CA VAL A 128 4.13 -9.71 0.31
C VAL A 128 3.81 -9.13 1.69
N VAL A 129 4.70 -8.29 2.23
CA VAL A 129 4.47 -7.64 3.53
C VAL A 129 3.56 -6.43 3.32
N VAL A 130 2.49 -6.32 4.11
CA VAL A 130 1.62 -5.14 4.13
C VAL A 130 2.18 -4.13 5.13
N ASP A 131 2.90 -3.13 4.63
CA ASP A 131 3.66 -2.21 5.46
C ASP A 131 3.22 -0.75 5.27
N SER A 132 2.75 -0.12 6.34
CA SER A 132 2.36 1.28 6.34
C SER A 132 3.56 2.25 6.34
N GLY A 133 4.76 1.76 6.75
CA GLY A 133 5.98 2.54 6.88
C GLY A 133 6.76 2.71 5.57
N THR A 134 6.66 1.75 4.65
CA THR A 134 7.27 1.85 3.32
C THR A 134 6.42 2.76 2.42
N THR A 135 7.02 3.81 1.85
CA THR A 135 6.30 4.78 1.01
C THR A 135 5.69 4.16 -0.25
N TYR A 136 6.50 3.45 -1.04
CA TYR A 136 6.13 2.87 -2.33
C TYR A 136 6.00 1.36 -2.25
N THR A 137 5.17 0.75 -3.08
CA THR A 137 5.22 -0.70 -3.25
C THR A 137 6.52 -1.10 -3.93
N MET A 138 7.28 -1.99 -3.30
CA MET A 138 8.54 -2.53 -3.81
C MET A 138 8.25 -3.91 -4.39
N LEU A 139 8.54 -4.10 -5.69
CA LEU A 139 8.31 -5.36 -6.40
C LEU A 139 9.65 -5.97 -6.86
N PRO A 140 9.78 -7.31 -6.97
CA PRO A 140 10.92 -7.94 -7.63
C PRO A 140 11.11 -7.39 -9.04
N SER A 141 12.36 -7.32 -9.50
CA SER A 141 12.73 -6.62 -10.73
C SER A 141 11.97 -7.14 -11.94
N GLU A 142 11.84 -8.47 -12.09
CA GLU A 142 11.09 -9.07 -13.20
C GLU A 142 9.60 -8.68 -13.22
N LEU A 143 8.96 -8.65 -12.03
CA LEU A 143 7.56 -8.30 -11.91
C LEU A 143 7.34 -6.80 -12.13
N TYR A 144 8.19 -5.96 -11.54
CA TYR A 144 8.20 -4.53 -11.75
C TYR A 144 8.31 -4.19 -13.24
N ASN A 145 9.32 -4.75 -13.92
CA ASN A 145 9.54 -4.53 -15.35
C ASN A 145 8.35 -4.99 -16.21
N SER A 146 7.68 -6.07 -15.83
CA SER A 146 6.46 -6.53 -16.52
C SER A 146 5.30 -5.54 -16.38
N VAL A 147 5.11 -4.96 -15.18
CA VAL A 147 4.11 -3.92 -14.92
C VAL A 147 4.43 -2.64 -15.70
N VAL A 148 5.70 -2.19 -15.66
CA VAL A 148 6.17 -1.02 -16.40
C VAL A 148 5.97 -1.19 -17.90
N ALA A 149 6.35 -2.34 -18.45
CA ALA A 149 6.22 -2.62 -19.89
C ALA A 149 4.77 -2.61 -20.35
N GLU A 150 3.84 -3.19 -19.56
CA GLU A 150 2.42 -3.16 -19.91
C GLU A 150 1.81 -1.77 -19.79
N LEU A 151 2.17 -1.02 -18.74
CA LEU A 151 1.73 0.36 -18.57
C LEU A 151 2.22 1.23 -19.73
N ASP A 152 3.49 1.07 -20.13
CA ASP A 152 4.09 1.79 -21.25
C ASP A 152 3.47 1.43 -22.59
N ARG A 153 3.19 0.15 -22.85
CA ARG A 153 2.49 -0.31 -24.05
C ARG A 153 1.12 0.37 -24.23
N LEU A 154 0.44 0.68 -23.12
CA LEU A 154 -0.87 1.32 -23.11
C LEU A 154 -0.77 2.85 -23.21
N LEU A 155 0.19 3.47 -22.51
CA LEU A 155 0.31 4.92 -22.40
C LEU A 155 1.13 5.58 -23.51
N SER A 156 2.17 4.94 -24.02
CA SER A 156 3.06 5.50 -25.06
C SER A 156 2.35 5.82 -26.40
N ARG A 157 1.15 5.31 -26.59
CA ARG A 157 0.29 5.60 -27.76
C ARG A 157 -0.36 6.99 -27.71
N VAL A 158 -0.47 7.54 -26.51
CA VAL A 158 -1.27 8.75 -26.22
C VAL A 158 -0.51 9.77 -25.38
N LEU A 159 0.65 9.40 -24.83
CA LEU A 159 1.46 10.26 -23.99
C LEU A 159 2.95 10.08 -24.27
N ASN A 160 3.65 11.21 -24.21
CA ASN A 160 5.09 11.25 -24.30
C ASN A 160 5.74 10.89 -22.96
N ARG A 161 6.72 9.99 -23.01
CA ARG A 161 7.55 9.58 -21.86
C ARG A 161 8.34 10.79 -21.34
N ALA A 162 8.41 10.94 -20.01
CA ALA A 162 9.08 12.04 -19.33
C ALA A 162 10.39 11.58 -18.69
N SER A 163 11.33 11.09 -19.48
CA SER A 163 12.60 10.48 -18.99
C SER A 163 13.48 11.40 -18.15
N GLU A 164 13.39 12.72 -18.35
CA GLU A 164 14.08 13.72 -17.52
C GLU A 164 13.54 13.72 -16.07
N ILE A 165 12.23 13.50 -15.91
CA ILE A 165 11.58 13.38 -14.61
C ILE A 165 11.97 12.07 -13.95
N GLU A 166 12.04 10.99 -14.72
CA GLU A 166 12.48 9.69 -14.20
C GLU A 166 13.89 9.77 -13.64
N SER A 167 14.79 10.42 -14.39
CA SER A 167 16.19 10.59 -13.98
C SER A 167 16.36 11.47 -12.73
N SER A 168 15.48 12.47 -12.54
CA SER A 168 15.57 13.40 -11.40
C SER A 168 14.83 12.92 -10.15
N THR A 169 13.78 12.10 -10.30
CA THR A 169 12.94 11.63 -9.17
C THR A 169 13.20 10.18 -8.77
N GLY A 170 13.79 9.38 -9.66
CA GLY A 170 13.88 7.92 -9.50
C GLY A 170 12.58 7.17 -9.76
N LEU A 171 11.46 7.87 -10.03
CA LEU A 171 10.18 7.25 -10.36
C LEU A 171 10.16 6.86 -11.84
N SER A 172 9.60 5.69 -12.16
CA SER A 172 9.44 5.25 -13.55
C SER A 172 8.28 4.25 -13.66
N PRO A 173 7.49 4.24 -14.74
CA PRO A 173 7.49 5.20 -15.83
C PRO A 173 6.82 6.53 -15.44
N CYS A 174 7.30 7.62 -16.05
CA CYS A 174 6.68 8.94 -16.00
C CYS A 174 6.26 9.43 -17.39
N TYR A 175 5.18 10.19 -17.47
CA TYR A 175 4.64 10.74 -18.72
C TYR A 175 4.22 12.21 -18.56
N TYR A 176 4.35 12.99 -19.63
CA TYR A 176 3.78 14.34 -19.70
C TYR A 176 2.27 14.27 -19.94
N MET A 177 1.49 14.97 -19.10
CA MET A 177 0.03 14.87 -19.02
C MET A 177 -0.70 15.99 -19.77
N GLU A 178 0.01 16.76 -20.60
CA GLU A 178 -0.52 17.95 -21.30
C GLU A 178 -1.58 17.58 -22.34
N GLU A 179 -1.35 16.47 -23.07
CA GLU A 179 -2.22 16.00 -24.15
C GLU A 179 -3.54 15.39 -23.64
N VAL A 180 -3.57 14.88 -22.41
CA VAL A 180 -4.78 14.27 -21.82
C VAL A 180 -5.89 15.30 -21.59
N SER A 181 -5.55 16.58 -21.46
CA SER A 181 -6.54 17.63 -21.29
C SER A 181 -7.44 17.86 -22.51
N GLN A 182 -7.03 17.37 -23.70
CA GLN A 182 -7.70 17.68 -24.96
C GLN A 182 -8.51 16.51 -25.57
N VAL A 183 -8.28 15.25 -25.18
CA VAL A 183 -8.77 14.08 -25.97
C VAL A 183 -9.60 13.06 -25.18
N ALA A 184 -9.42 12.91 -23.86
CA ALA A 184 -10.23 12.00 -23.04
C ALA A 184 -10.16 12.38 -21.55
N SER A 185 -11.20 12.06 -20.78
CA SER A 185 -11.11 12.16 -19.31
C SER A 185 -9.91 11.35 -18.81
N LEU A 186 -9.07 11.92 -17.94
CA LEU A 186 -7.88 11.28 -17.34
C LEU A 186 -8.12 9.84 -16.84
N ASP A 187 -9.33 9.57 -16.35
CA ASP A 187 -9.73 8.24 -15.86
C ASP A 187 -9.87 7.18 -16.96
N ARG A 188 -9.92 7.58 -18.23
CA ARG A 188 -9.88 6.68 -19.40
C ARG A 188 -8.47 6.50 -19.95
N ALA A 189 -7.56 7.45 -19.70
CA ALA A 189 -6.22 7.43 -20.27
C ALA A 189 -5.28 6.50 -19.49
N VAL A 190 -5.35 6.52 -18.15
CA VAL A 190 -4.52 5.66 -17.30
C VAL A 190 -5.22 4.32 -17.06
N PRO A 191 -4.60 3.18 -17.40
CA PRO A 191 -5.23 1.87 -17.26
C PRO A 191 -5.45 1.51 -15.79
N SER A 192 -6.57 0.85 -15.49
CA SER A 192 -6.88 0.36 -14.14
C SER A 192 -5.80 -0.58 -13.62
N LEU A 193 -5.48 -0.50 -12.34
CA LEU A 193 -4.57 -1.43 -11.67
C LEU A 193 -5.29 -2.20 -10.57
N VAL A 194 -5.20 -3.53 -10.59
CA VAL A 194 -5.84 -4.41 -9.60
C VAL A 194 -4.79 -5.35 -9.02
N LEU A 195 -4.75 -5.44 -7.69
CA LEU A 195 -3.96 -6.44 -6.97
C LEU A 195 -4.86 -7.63 -6.67
N GLU A 196 -4.51 -8.80 -7.18
CA GLU A 196 -5.23 -10.05 -6.90
C GLU A 196 -4.45 -10.85 -5.87
N PHE A 197 -4.96 -10.91 -4.65
CA PHE A 197 -4.39 -11.66 -3.54
C PHE A 197 -4.99 -13.07 -3.44
N ARG A 198 -4.30 -13.94 -2.70
CA ARG A 198 -4.77 -15.28 -2.36
C ARG A 198 -6.17 -15.25 -1.76
N GLY A 199 -6.94 -16.31 -2.01
CA GLY A 199 -8.33 -16.40 -1.55
C GLY A 199 -9.31 -15.64 -2.43
N ASN A 200 -8.96 -15.39 -3.71
CA ASN A 200 -9.77 -14.66 -4.69
C ASN A 200 -10.12 -13.23 -4.22
N SER A 201 -9.16 -12.56 -3.61
CA SER A 201 -9.34 -11.22 -3.06
C SER A 201 -8.74 -10.18 -4.00
N SER A 202 -9.58 -9.53 -4.81
CA SER A 202 -9.15 -8.48 -5.74
C SER A 202 -9.35 -7.09 -5.15
N VAL A 203 -8.27 -6.30 -5.10
CA VAL A 203 -8.26 -4.90 -4.66
C VAL A 203 -8.03 -4.00 -5.87
N VAL A 204 -9.07 -3.31 -6.31
CA VAL A 204 -8.99 -2.32 -7.41
C VAL A 204 -8.43 -1.01 -6.85
N LEU A 205 -7.23 -0.63 -7.28
CA LEU A 205 -6.58 0.56 -6.75
C LEU A 205 -7.16 1.84 -7.38
N PRO A 206 -7.46 2.88 -6.58
CA PRO A 206 -7.67 4.22 -7.09
C PRO A 206 -6.45 4.67 -7.90
N ARG A 207 -6.67 5.42 -8.99
CA ARG A 207 -5.60 5.92 -9.86
C ARG A 207 -4.46 6.59 -9.09
N ARG A 208 -4.79 7.44 -8.13
CA ARG A 208 -3.82 8.17 -7.29
C ARG A 208 -2.93 7.28 -6.42
N ASN A 209 -3.31 6.02 -6.21
CA ASN A 209 -2.56 5.06 -5.41
C ASN A 209 -1.43 4.40 -6.20
N TYR A 210 -1.44 4.46 -7.53
CA TYR A 210 -0.39 3.88 -8.37
C TYR A 210 0.13 4.84 -9.44
N PHE A 211 -0.59 5.92 -9.77
CA PHE A 211 -0.17 6.91 -10.75
C PHE A 211 -0.39 8.32 -10.17
N TYR A 212 0.70 8.94 -9.74
CA TYR A 212 0.65 10.22 -9.05
C TYR A 212 1.00 11.37 -9.98
N GLU A 213 0.12 12.37 -10.03
CA GLU A 213 0.28 13.56 -10.85
C GLU A 213 0.84 14.74 -10.05
N PHE A 214 1.85 15.41 -10.60
CA PHE A 214 2.41 16.64 -10.05
C PHE A 214 2.86 17.58 -11.17
N THR A 215 3.24 18.80 -10.81
CA THR A 215 3.88 19.75 -11.74
C THR A 215 5.37 19.68 -11.52
N ASP A 216 6.15 19.55 -12.58
CA ASP A 216 7.60 19.57 -12.47
C ASP A 216 8.12 20.90 -11.89
N GLY A 217 9.28 20.85 -11.23
CA GLY A 217 9.86 21.95 -10.48
C GLY A 217 10.59 23.01 -11.33
N GLY A 218 10.38 23.03 -12.65
CA GLY A 218 11.08 23.91 -13.58
C GLY A 218 10.72 25.40 -13.43
N ASP A 219 11.43 26.26 -14.18
CA ASP A 219 11.11 27.69 -14.29
C ASP A 219 9.62 27.86 -14.66
N LYS A 220 8.98 28.93 -14.20
CA LYS A 220 7.52 29.16 -14.36
C LYS A 220 7.05 29.09 -15.81
N ARG A 221 7.96 29.26 -16.78
CA ARG A 221 7.70 29.16 -18.22
C ARG A 221 7.75 27.74 -18.79
N THR A 222 8.37 26.78 -18.10
CA THR A 222 8.58 25.40 -18.58
C THR A 222 7.89 24.37 -17.71
N ARG A 223 6.94 24.77 -16.85
CA ARG A 223 6.27 23.86 -15.93
C ARG A 223 5.32 22.91 -16.66
N ARG A 224 5.61 21.61 -16.58
CA ARG A 224 4.79 20.57 -17.22
C ARG A 224 4.07 19.75 -16.17
N ARG A 225 2.85 19.32 -16.50
CA ARG A 225 2.14 18.33 -15.69
C ARG A 225 2.69 16.96 -16.02
N VAL A 226 3.08 16.22 -15.00
CA VAL A 226 3.70 14.90 -15.13
C VAL A 226 2.96 13.91 -14.25
N GLY A 227 2.89 12.66 -14.70
CA GLY A 227 2.30 11.56 -13.96
C GLY A 227 3.26 10.38 -13.93
N CYS A 228 3.52 9.84 -12.74
CA CYS A 228 4.50 8.77 -12.54
C CYS A 228 3.90 7.57 -11.82
N LEU A 229 4.38 6.37 -12.14
CA LEU A 229 4.08 5.14 -11.40
C LEU A 229 4.64 5.24 -9.97
N MET A 230 3.84 4.82 -8.98
CA MET A 230 4.16 4.87 -7.54
C MET A 230 4.50 3.48 -6.98
N MET A 231 5.16 2.68 -7.80
CA MET A 231 5.78 1.40 -7.45
C MET A 231 7.24 1.47 -7.86
N MET A 232 8.12 0.77 -7.17
CA MET A 232 9.56 0.77 -7.45
C MET A 232 10.11 -0.64 -7.60
N ASP A 233 11.21 -0.73 -8.34
CA ASP A 233 12.04 -1.91 -8.39
C ASP A 233 12.70 -2.11 -7.02
N GLY A 234 12.36 -3.22 -6.35
CA GLY A 234 12.95 -3.63 -5.08
C GLY A 234 14.27 -4.38 -5.23
N GLY A 235 14.69 -4.67 -6.47
CA GLY A 235 15.79 -5.57 -6.74
C GLY A 235 15.41 -7.03 -6.57
N ASP A 236 16.28 -7.91 -7.07
CA ASP A 236 16.20 -9.36 -6.86
C ASP A 236 17.14 -9.78 -5.73
N GLU A 237 17.04 -9.11 -4.57
CA GLU A 237 17.91 -9.41 -3.43
C GLU A 237 17.85 -10.91 -3.09
N THR A 238 19.03 -11.54 -3.11
CA THR A 238 19.23 -12.95 -2.78
C THR A 238 19.29 -13.20 -1.26
N GLU A 239 19.08 -12.15 -0.48
CA GLU A 239 19.10 -12.19 0.98
C GLU A 239 17.75 -12.67 1.54
N SER A 240 17.80 -13.21 2.75
CA SER A 240 16.61 -13.75 3.42
C SER A 240 15.59 -12.65 3.69
N GLY A 241 14.34 -12.78 3.21
CA GLY A 241 13.36 -11.72 3.41
C GLY A 241 12.05 -11.82 2.62
N PRO A 242 11.17 -10.82 2.76
CA PRO A 242 9.93 -10.78 2.00
C PRO A 242 10.22 -10.63 0.50
N GLY A 243 9.38 -11.25 -0.33
CA GLY A 243 9.55 -11.15 -1.78
C GLY A 243 9.08 -9.79 -2.34
N ALA A 244 8.14 -9.13 -1.67
CA ALA A 244 7.68 -7.79 -2.02
C ALA A 244 7.12 -7.07 -0.79
N THR A 245 6.95 -5.76 -0.90
CA THR A 245 6.33 -4.93 0.14
C THR A 245 5.23 -4.08 -0.47
N LEU A 246 4.00 -4.18 0.04
CA LEU A 246 2.89 -3.31 -0.30
C LEU A 246 3.00 -2.03 0.51
N GLY A 247 3.34 -0.92 -0.15
CA GLY A 247 3.60 0.36 0.49
C GLY A 247 2.37 1.24 0.72
N ASN A 248 2.62 2.36 1.36
CA ASN A 248 1.65 3.34 1.84
C ASN A 248 0.76 3.90 0.73
N TYR A 249 1.32 4.29 -0.43
CA TYR A 249 0.54 4.85 -1.54
C TYR A 249 -0.59 3.92 -2.00
N GLN A 250 -0.34 2.61 -2.00
CA GLN A 250 -1.32 1.62 -2.43
C GLN A 250 -2.44 1.41 -1.41
N GLN A 251 -2.20 1.73 -0.13
CA GLN A 251 -3.13 1.59 0.98
C GLN A 251 -4.02 2.83 1.21
N GLN A 252 -3.70 3.98 0.59
CA GLN A 252 -4.46 5.23 0.77
C GLN A 252 -5.91 5.13 0.30
N GLY A 253 -6.85 5.70 1.06
CA GLY A 253 -8.29 5.61 0.75
C GLY A 253 -8.89 4.22 0.98
N PHE A 254 -8.13 3.31 1.59
CA PHE A 254 -8.61 2.05 2.13
C PHE A 254 -8.52 2.07 3.65
N GLU A 255 -9.53 1.47 4.28
CA GLU A 255 -9.37 0.92 5.61
C GLU A 255 -8.70 -0.45 5.46
N VAL A 256 -7.51 -0.58 6.04
CA VAL A 256 -6.74 -1.82 6.07
C VAL A 256 -6.87 -2.40 7.46
N VAL A 257 -7.51 -3.56 7.57
CA VAL A 257 -7.76 -4.24 8.85
C VAL A 257 -6.86 -5.46 8.99
N TYR A 258 -6.28 -5.62 10.17
CA TYR A 258 -5.51 -6.78 10.57
C TYR A 258 -6.35 -7.55 11.59
N ASP A 259 -6.97 -8.64 11.13
CA ASP A 259 -7.79 -9.53 11.95
C ASP A 259 -6.91 -10.68 12.46
N LEU A 260 -6.34 -10.51 13.66
CA LEU A 260 -5.33 -11.41 14.21
C LEU A 260 -5.93 -12.73 14.69
N GLU A 261 -7.21 -12.72 15.08
CA GLU A 261 -7.92 -13.95 15.46
C GLU A 261 -8.12 -14.87 14.25
N MET A 262 -8.54 -14.29 13.14
CA MET A 262 -8.82 -15.03 11.90
C MET A 262 -7.59 -15.14 10.98
N LYS A 263 -6.43 -14.62 11.40
CA LYS A 263 -5.17 -14.56 10.64
C LYS A 263 -5.38 -14.08 9.20
N ARG A 264 -5.98 -12.90 9.02
CA ARG A 264 -6.27 -12.34 7.69
C ARG A 264 -6.15 -10.82 7.65
N VAL A 265 -5.78 -10.29 6.49
CA VAL A 265 -5.79 -8.85 6.22
C VAL A 265 -6.99 -8.54 5.34
N GLY A 266 -7.71 -7.47 5.66
CA GLY A 266 -8.84 -6.98 4.87
C GLY A 266 -8.58 -5.60 4.30
N PHE A 267 -9.11 -5.34 3.11
CA PHE A 267 -9.08 -4.04 2.45
C PHE A 267 -10.50 -3.59 2.11
N ALA A 268 -10.92 -2.41 2.58
CA ALA A 268 -12.20 -1.82 2.21
C ALA A 268 -12.01 -0.38 1.76
N ARG A 269 -12.61 0.01 0.64
CA ARG A 269 -12.53 1.41 0.18
C ARG A 269 -13.35 2.31 1.11
N ARG A 270 -12.74 3.40 1.56
CA ARG A 270 -13.35 4.35 2.51
C ARG A 270 -13.04 5.80 2.17
N LYS A 271 -13.83 6.71 2.74
CA LYS A 271 -13.47 8.12 2.86
C LYS A 271 -12.76 8.31 4.20
N CYS A 272 -11.45 8.06 4.26
CA CYS A 272 -10.72 7.99 5.54
C CYS A 272 -10.86 9.23 6.43
N ALA A 273 -11.00 10.43 5.84
CA ALA A 273 -11.19 11.66 6.60
C ALA A 273 -12.53 11.73 7.37
N SER A 274 -13.53 10.93 6.99
CA SER A 274 -14.85 10.91 7.64
C SER A 274 -15.01 9.80 8.69
N LEU A 275 -13.93 9.12 9.07
CA LEU A 275 -13.96 8.08 10.11
C LEU A 275 -13.67 8.64 11.52
N TRP A 276 -13.55 9.96 11.67
CA TRP A 276 -13.41 10.64 12.96
C TRP A 276 -14.74 10.98 13.62
N ASP A 277 -15.83 10.97 12.85
CA ASP A 277 -17.19 11.31 13.28
C ASP A 277 -18.00 10.03 13.59
#